data_AF-A0A3C1FAG5-F1
#
_entry.id   AF-A0A3C1FAG5-F1
#
_cell.length_a   1.000
_cell.length_b   1.000
_cell.length_c   1.000
_cell.angle_alpha   90.00
_cell.angle_beta   90.00
_cell.angle_gamma   90.00
#
_symmetry.space_group_name_H-M   'P 1'
#
loop_
_entity.id
_entity.type
_entity.pdbx_description
1 polymer ?
#
loop_
_entity_poly.entity_id
_entity_poly.type
_entity_poly.pdbx_seq_one_letter_code
_entity_poly.pdbx_strand_id
1 'polypeptide(L)'
;MPLTVFAPLDGAVVPLEQVPDPVFSERMLGDGIALDPAGDTIFAPMDGKIINFNKALHALVIAQNGIEILIHVGLETVSLKGEGFTPLAKEGETVKKGQPLLKFSHAALAKAASSLVMLVVTAPADAKVQRSAKELVKTGAELFTVSVPGAHAAGEAPHTFTVGGPFTVLNANGLHARPAGVLARLSAGYAYPVQICYGDKTADGKSVVGIMGLALEYGSQVTVKAGGPESEAKTFLTQVEQGFKNAFGEQVSATSVASADKPQTSVDFSAAVQISGLCACGGLAQGKAFLFKPQDALYEENAQNPQDERKALAAALEEETAETQAKIAAETHKTTQDILAAHLGLLQDPLLRQTALDAVARGKTASYAVNEAVRTSIDILKKTKNRFLMERIADIKDLRRSLLWRLSGQKYALPKLPQGCILIAEELLPSEVSHLSGTAAGVILAHGSPTAHAGILLRNMGLPAVVNAGEGVLQIPDGITVLLYADDGKALINPTPEQLKDFEATHQKEQVLMQAASSQAQEPALTQDGVHIAVLGNVSTPQEAALAAQNGAEGLGLVRTEFLFNHRADAPSEDEQLSVYQETLNACKGRPVTFRLLDAGGDKPLPFVQISPEDNPIVGVRGIRAFKR
;
A
#
# COMPACT_ATOMS: atom_id res chain seq x y z
N MET A 1 -16.54 -38.97 -2.26
CA MET A 1 -16.44 -39.81 -3.48
C MET A 1 -15.70 -39.01 -4.54
N PRO A 2 -14.79 -39.62 -5.31
CA PRO A 2 -14.10 -38.91 -6.39
C PRO A 2 -15.11 -38.48 -7.47
N LEU A 3 -14.95 -37.25 -7.96
CA LEU A 3 -15.75 -36.68 -9.04
C LEU A 3 -14.95 -36.69 -10.33
N THR A 4 -15.47 -37.33 -11.38
CA THR A 4 -14.81 -37.35 -12.69
C THR A 4 -15.30 -36.19 -13.54
N VAL A 5 -14.35 -35.42 -14.08
CA VAL A 5 -14.59 -34.29 -14.99
C VAL A 5 -14.31 -34.76 -16.42
N PHE A 6 -15.25 -34.49 -17.32
CA PHE A 6 -15.19 -34.92 -18.71
C PHE A 6 -14.88 -33.76 -19.66
N ALA A 7 -14.35 -34.07 -20.85
CA ALA A 7 -14.01 -33.07 -21.84
C ALA A 7 -15.26 -32.33 -22.31
N PRO A 8 -15.32 -30.99 -22.18
CA PRO A 8 -16.49 -30.21 -22.57
C PRO A 8 -16.59 -30.00 -24.08
N LEU A 9 -15.55 -30.33 -24.84
CA LEU A 9 -15.48 -30.25 -26.30
C LEU A 9 -14.34 -31.13 -26.84
N ASP A 10 -14.32 -31.33 -28.15
CA ASP A 10 -13.23 -32.00 -28.85
C ASP A 10 -12.02 -31.06 -28.92
N GLY A 11 -10.81 -31.54 -28.59
CA GLY A 11 -9.63 -30.69 -28.62
C GLY A 11 -8.33 -31.39 -28.25
N ALA A 12 -7.21 -30.71 -28.53
CA ALA A 12 -5.90 -31.14 -28.07
C ALA A 12 -5.67 -30.69 -26.63
N VAL A 13 -5.11 -31.56 -25.81
CA VAL A 13 -4.83 -31.27 -24.41
C VAL A 13 -3.56 -30.43 -24.29
N VAL A 14 -3.68 -29.27 -23.66
CA VAL A 14 -2.56 -28.36 -23.37
C VAL A 14 -2.33 -28.32 -21.86
N PRO A 15 -1.13 -28.65 -21.36
CA PRO A 15 -0.79 -28.46 -19.95
C PRO A 15 -0.96 -27.00 -19.54
N LEU A 16 -1.47 -26.76 -18.33
CA LEU A 16 -1.68 -25.38 -17.85
C LEU A 16 -0.38 -24.57 -17.88
N GLU A 17 0.76 -25.20 -17.63
CA GLU A 17 2.09 -24.57 -17.64
C GLU A 17 2.47 -23.96 -19.00
N GLN A 18 1.80 -24.37 -20.09
CA GLN A 18 2.02 -23.87 -21.45
C GLN A 18 1.00 -22.79 -21.86
N VAL A 19 0.05 -22.45 -21.00
CA VAL A 19 -0.91 -21.37 -21.25
C VAL A 19 -0.18 -20.03 -21.13
N PRO A 20 -0.29 -19.11 -22.12
CA PRO A 20 0.43 -17.84 -22.11
C PRO A 20 -0.25 -16.79 -21.21
N ASP A 21 -0.62 -17.19 -19.99
CA ASP A 21 -1.18 -16.33 -18.94
C ASP A 21 -0.76 -16.86 -17.55
N PRO A 22 -0.01 -16.07 -16.75
CA PRO A 22 0.49 -16.49 -15.44
C PRO A 22 -0.58 -16.97 -14.45
N VAL A 23 -1.81 -16.43 -14.53
CA VAL A 23 -2.92 -16.83 -13.64
C VAL A 23 -3.26 -18.31 -13.83
N PHE A 24 -3.19 -18.79 -15.07
CA PHE A 24 -3.44 -20.19 -15.42
C PHE A 24 -2.16 -21.04 -15.37
N SER A 25 -1.02 -20.54 -15.86
CA SER A 25 0.22 -21.31 -15.92
C SER A 25 0.88 -21.57 -14.58
N GLU A 26 0.70 -20.65 -13.62
CA GLU A 26 1.17 -20.81 -12.24
C GLU A 26 0.08 -21.43 -11.33
N ARG A 27 -1.06 -21.83 -11.90
CA ARG A 27 -2.17 -22.49 -11.20
C ARG A 27 -2.76 -21.65 -10.07
N MET A 28 -2.76 -20.32 -10.20
CA MET A 28 -3.22 -19.39 -9.15
C MET A 28 -4.71 -19.56 -8.82
N LEU A 29 -5.52 -20.03 -9.78
CA LEU A 29 -6.96 -20.30 -9.62
C LEU A 29 -7.26 -21.76 -9.25
N GLY A 30 -6.25 -22.63 -9.17
CA GLY A 30 -6.38 -24.07 -8.95
C GLY A 30 -5.74 -24.93 -10.04
N ASP A 31 -5.70 -26.25 -9.82
CA ASP A 31 -5.20 -27.21 -10.82
C ASP A 31 -6.30 -27.51 -11.87
N GLY A 32 -5.90 -27.99 -13.05
CA GLY A 32 -6.79 -28.13 -14.19
C GLY A 32 -6.08 -28.50 -15.49
N ILE A 33 -6.73 -28.17 -16.60
CA ILE A 33 -6.21 -28.44 -17.95
C ILE A 33 -6.72 -27.40 -18.94
N ALA A 34 -5.95 -27.11 -19.97
CA ALA A 34 -6.41 -26.34 -21.12
C ALA A 34 -6.67 -27.27 -22.30
N LEU A 35 -7.62 -26.89 -23.16
CA LEU A 35 -7.93 -27.55 -24.42
C LEU A 35 -7.77 -26.56 -25.55
N ASP A 36 -7.09 -26.96 -26.63
CA ASP A 36 -7.16 -26.27 -27.91
C ASP A 36 -8.39 -26.78 -28.69
N PRO A 37 -9.46 -25.97 -28.81
CA PRO A 37 -10.77 -26.46 -29.22
C PRO A 37 -10.87 -26.72 -30.73
N ALA A 38 -11.33 -27.91 -31.10
CA ALA A 38 -11.69 -28.27 -32.48
C ALA A 38 -13.18 -28.00 -32.80
N GLY A 39 -14.00 -27.70 -31.78
CA GLY A 39 -15.41 -27.37 -31.90
C GLY A 39 -15.77 -26.02 -31.28
N ASP A 40 -17.01 -25.57 -31.51
CA ASP A 40 -17.49 -24.23 -31.18
C ASP A 40 -18.47 -24.18 -29.99
N THR A 41 -18.72 -25.33 -29.35
CA THR A 41 -19.74 -25.50 -28.32
C THR A 41 -19.16 -26.20 -27.09
N ILE A 42 -19.36 -25.59 -25.92
CA ILE A 42 -19.00 -26.11 -24.59
C ILE A 42 -20.18 -26.91 -24.05
N PHE A 43 -19.93 -28.16 -23.69
CA PHE A 43 -20.87 -29.04 -23.02
C PHE A 43 -20.51 -29.20 -21.54
N ALA A 44 -21.50 -29.48 -20.70
CA ALA A 44 -21.30 -29.66 -19.28
C ALA A 44 -20.32 -30.83 -19.00
N PRO A 45 -19.15 -30.56 -18.38
CA PRO A 45 -18.15 -31.58 -18.11
C PRO A 45 -18.54 -32.50 -16.94
N MET A 46 -19.59 -32.17 -16.20
CA MET A 46 -20.12 -32.93 -15.07
C MET A 46 -21.59 -32.54 -14.81
N ASP A 47 -22.29 -33.34 -14.01
CA ASP A 47 -23.57 -32.92 -13.43
C ASP A 47 -23.31 -31.78 -12.42
N GLY A 48 -24.22 -30.83 -12.27
CA GLY A 48 -24.04 -29.79 -11.26
C GLY A 48 -24.93 -28.58 -11.46
N LYS A 49 -24.76 -27.57 -10.60
CA LYS A 49 -25.47 -26.29 -10.71
C LYS A 49 -24.52 -25.22 -11.26
N ILE A 50 -24.98 -24.45 -12.23
CA ILE A 50 -24.25 -23.25 -12.68
C ILE A 50 -24.40 -22.20 -11.59
N ILE A 51 -23.31 -21.89 -10.88
CA ILE A 51 -23.32 -20.94 -9.76
C ILE A 51 -22.88 -19.54 -10.16
N ASN A 52 -22.20 -19.40 -11.30
CA ASN A 52 -21.78 -18.12 -11.83
C ASN A 52 -21.71 -18.21 -13.36
N PHE A 53 -22.30 -17.22 -14.05
CA PHE A 53 -22.09 -16.99 -15.47
C PHE A 53 -21.56 -15.57 -15.66
N ASN A 54 -20.35 -15.43 -16.19
CA ASN A 54 -19.71 -14.13 -16.30
C ASN A 54 -20.53 -13.17 -17.18
N LYS A 55 -20.56 -11.87 -16.83
CA LYS A 55 -21.32 -10.84 -17.58
C LYS A 55 -20.92 -10.71 -19.05
N ALA A 56 -19.67 -11.00 -19.40
CA ALA A 56 -19.16 -11.03 -20.77
C ALA A 56 -19.28 -12.42 -21.43
N LEU A 57 -20.00 -13.37 -20.80
CA LEU A 57 -20.46 -14.66 -21.32
C LEU A 57 -19.38 -15.65 -21.81
N HIS A 58 -18.10 -15.37 -21.53
CA HIS A 58 -16.97 -16.20 -21.93
C HIS A 58 -16.53 -17.21 -20.85
N ALA A 59 -17.09 -17.13 -19.64
CA ALA A 59 -16.73 -18.01 -18.53
C ALA A 59 -17.96 -18.36 -17.67
N LEU A 60 -17.95 -19.56 -17.10
CA LEU A 60 -18.98 -20.06 -16.21
C LEU A 60 -18.41 -21.03 -15.17
N VAL A 61 -19.07 -21.16 -14.03
CA VAL A 61 -18.67 -22.08 -12.94
C VAL A 61 -19.78 -23.08 -12.65
N ILE A 62 -19.43 -24.37 -12.63
CA ILE A 62 -20.34 -25.47 -12.26
C ILE A 62 -19.91 -26.05 -10.91
N ALA A 63 -20.84 -26.15 -9.97
CA ALA A 63 -20.60 -26.72 -8.66
C ALA A 63 -21.36 -28.04 -8.45
N GLN A 64 -20.68 -29.04 -7.88
CA GLN A 64 -21.30 -30.29 -7.40
C GLN A 64 -20.49 -30.84 -6.23
N ASN A 65 -21.16 -31.21 -5.13
CA ASN A 65 -20.55 -31.88 -3.97
C ASN A 65 -19.32 -31.15 -3.40
N GLY A 66 -19.33 -29.81 -3.39
CA GLY A 66 -18.22 -28.98 -2.87
C GLY A 66 -17.03 -28.81 -3.82
N ILE A 67 -17.12 -29.33 -5.05
CA ILE A 67 -16.13 -29.12 -6.11
C ILE A 67 -16.71 -28.12 -7.11
N GLU A 68 -15.93 -27.10 -7.44
CA GLU A 68 -16.27 -26.08 -8.42
C GLU A 68 -15.32 -26.18 -9.62
N ILE A 69 -15.90 -26.17 -10.82
CA ILE A 69 -15.15 -26.19 -12.09
C ILE A 69 -15.42 -24.88 -12.81
N LEU A 70 -14.40 -24.05 -12.93
CA LEU A 70 -14.37 -22.88 -13.80
C LEU A 70 -14.06 -23.33 -15.22
N ILE A 71 -14.95 -22.98 -16.15
CA ILE A 71 -14.73 -23.11 -17.60
C ILE A 71 -14.54 -21.70 -18.14
N HIS A 72 -13.37 -21.42 -18.72
CA HIS A 72 -13.02 -20.12 -19.27
C HIS A 72 -12.60 -20.26 -20.74
N VAL A 73 -13.26 -19.52 -21.63
CA VAL A 73 -13.06 -19.61 -23.08
C VAL A 73 -12.22 -18.43 -23.57
N GLY A 74 -10.99 -18.73 -24.01
CA GLY A 74 -9.98 -17.81 -24.51
C GLY A 74 -9.34 -16.92 -23.44
N LEU A 75 -8.22 -16.28 -23.76
CA LEU A 75 -7.55 -15.28 -22.91
C LEU A 75 -7.90 -13.86 -23.33
N GLU A 76 -8.07 -12.95 -22.36
CA GLU A 76 -8.48 -11.54 -22.56
C GLU A 76 -9.85 -11.33 -23.23
N THR A 77 -10.71 -12.36 -23.24
CA THR A 77 -12.04 -12.33 -23.89
C THR A 77 -13.06 -11.42 -23.20
N VAL A 78 -12.75 -10.89 -22.01
CA VAL A 78 -13.52 -9.81 -21.36
C VAL A 78 -13.64 -8.57 -22.26
N SER A 79 -12.61 -8.28 -23.06
CA SER A 79 -12.59 -7.15 -24.00
C SER A 79 -13.62 -7.27 -25.13
N LEU A 80 -14.09 -8.49 -25.42
CA LEU A 80 -15.10 -8.77 -26.44
C LEU A 80 -16.52 -8.42 -25.97
N LYS A 81 -16.73 -8.10 -24.68
CA LYS A 81 -18.03 -7.65 -24.12
C LYS A 81 -19.22 -8.56 -24.48
N GLY A 82 -18.98 -9.87 -24.61
CA GLY A 82 -20.00 -10.86 -24.99
C GLY A 82 -20.18 -11.08 -26.49
N GLU A 83 -19.52 -10.30 -27.35
CA GLU A 83 -19.54 -10.54 -28.79
C GLU A 83 -18.89 -11.87 -29.15
N GLY A 84 -19.63 -12.71 -29.88
CA GLY A 84 -19.16 -14.03 -30.27
C GLY A 84 -19.44 -15.14 -29.26
N PHE A 85 -20.17 -14.87 -28.17
CA PHE A 85 -20.60 -15.87 -27.18
C PHE A 85 -22.13 -15.95 -27.13
N THR A 86 -22.69 -17.17 -27.10
CA THR A 86 -24.13 -17.41 -27.03
C THR A 86 -24.43 -18.43 -25.93
N PRO A 87 -24.96 -18.01 -24.78
CA PRO A 87 -25.26 -18.91 -23.67
C PRO A 87 -26.44 -19.81 -24.04
N LEU A 88 -26.29 -21.11 -23.78
CA LEU A 88 -27.32 -22.14 -23.99
C LEU A 88 -27.93 -22.63 -22.67
N ALA A 89 -27.29 -22.28 -21.54
CA ALA A 89 -27.76 -22.49 -20.18
C ALA A 89 -27.72 -21.17 -19.39
N LYS A 90 -28.43 -21.11 -18.25
CA LYS A 90 -28.52 -19.90 -17.41
C LYS A 90 -27.89 -20.11 -16.03
N GLU A 91 -27.44 -19.01 -15.42
CA GLU A 91 -27.04 -19.03 -14.02
C GLU A 91 -28.19 -19.53 -13.13
N GLY A 92 -27.86 -20.38 -12.16
CA GLY A 92 -28.82 -21.04 -11.28
C GLY A 92 -29.41 -22.34 -11.83
N GLU A 93 -29.22 -22.64 -13.13
CA GLU A 93 -29.71 -23.87 -13.76
C GLU A 93 -28.92 -25.10 -13.27
N THR A 94 -29.62 -26.22 -13.04
CA THR A 94 -28.99 -27.52 -12.78
C THR A 94 -28.85 -28.25 -14.11
N VAL A 95 -27.61 -28.58 -14.47
CA VAL A 95 -27.25 -29.16 -15.76
C VAL A 95 -26.79 -30.61 -15.60
N LYS A 96 -27.02 -31.40 -16.65
CA LYS A 96 -26.51 -32.77 -16.76
C LYS A 96 -25.25 -32.82 -17.62
N LYS A 97 -24.33 -33.73 -17.29
CA LYS A 97 -23.15 -34.02 -18.11
C LYS A 97 -23.56 -34.15 -19.59
N GLY A 98 -22.86 -33.44 -20.47
CA GLY A 98 -23.14 -33.45 -21.90
C GLY A 98 -24.26 -32.50 -22.35
N GLN A 99 -24.87 -31.73 -21.45
CA GLN A 99 -25.80 -30.66 -21.82
C GLN A 99 -25.02 -29.47 -22.45
N PRO A 100 -25.48 -28.89 -23.57
CA PRO A 100 -24.87 -27.70 -24.14
C PRO A 100 -24.97 -26.50 -23.18
N LEU A 101 -23.87 -25.80 -22.94
CA LEU A 101 -23.80 -24.68 -21.99
C LEU A 101 -23.55 -23.34 -22.67
N LEU A 102 -22.61 -23.30 -23.62
CA LEU A 102 -22.15 -22.07 -24.23
C LEU A 102 -21.66 -22.36 -25.65
N LYS A 103 -22.10 -21.58 -26.61
CA LYS A 103 -21.55 -21.56 -27.96
C LYS A 103 -20.65 -20.35 -28.14
N PHE A 104 -19.52 -20.50 -28.83
CA PHE A 104 -18.59 -19.41 -29.11
C PHE A 104 -18.21 -19.37 -30.60
N SER A 105 -17.74 -18.22 -31.08
CA SER A 105 -17.29 -18.03 -32.47
C SER A 105 -15.76 -18.11 -32.56
N HIS A 106 -15.22 -19.03 -33.37
CA HIS A 106 -13.79 -19.08 -33.64
C HIS A 106 -13.25 -17.76 -34.25
N ALA A 107 -14.06 -17.06 -35.05
CA ALA A 107 -13.67 -15.76 -35.61
C ALA A 107 -13.62 -14.65 -34.55
N ALA A 108 -14.42 -14.74 -33.48
CA ALA A 108 -14.34 -13.82 -32.34
C ALA A 108 -13.14 -14.15 -31.44
N LEU A 109 -12.89 -15.44 -31.19
CA LEU A 109 -11.74 -15.92 -30.42
C LEU A 109 -10.40 -15.66 -31.13
N ALA A 110 -10.36 -15.60 -32.45
CA ALA A 110 -9.15 -15.21 -33.19
C ALA A 110 -8.69 -13.78 -32.87
N LYS A 111 -9.57 -12.93 -32.31
CA LYS A 111 -9.22 -11.58 -31.83
C LYS A 111 -8.74 -11.57 -30.37
N ALA A 112 -8.83 -12.71 -29.68
CA ALA A 112 -8.39 -12.88 -28.31
C ALA A 112 -6.90 -13.25 -28.27
N ALA A 113 -6.25 -13.07 -27.11
CA ALA A 113 -4.83 -13.40 -26.94
C ALA A 113 -4.54 -14.90 -27.08
N SER A 114 -5.56 -15.75 -26.86
CA SER A 114 -5.51 -17.19 -27.08
C SER A 114 -6.92 -17.76 -27.25
N SER A 115 -7.06 -18.83 -28.05
CA SER A 115 -8.31 -19.57 -28.26
C SER A 115 -8.50 -20.76 -27.31
N LEU A 116 -7.57 -20.98 -26.38
CA LEU A 116 -7.62 -22.10 -25.45
C LEU A 116 -8.86 -22.04 -24.55
N VAL A 117 -9.40 -23.21 -24.22
CA VAL A 117 -10.49 -23.39 -23.25
C VAL A 117 -9.91 -23.99 -21.98
N MET A 118 -9.93 -23.23 -20.89
CA MET A 118 -9.39 -23.64 -19.61
C MET A 118 -10.48 -24.25 -18.74
N LEU A 119 -10.19 -25.42 -18.17
CA LEU A 119 -10.99 -26.06 -17.14
C LEU A 119 -10.16 -26.09 -15.85
N VAL A 120 -10.57 -25.32 -14.86
CA VAL A 120 -9.84 -25.16 -13.60
C VAL A 120 -10.72 -25.59 -12.43
N VAL A 121 -10.14 -26.38 -11.52
CA VAL A 121 -10.79 -26.80 -10.27
C VAL A 121 -10.57 -25.73 -9.22
N THR A 122 -11.60 -24.98 -8.87
CA THR A 122 -11.53 -23.88 -7.87
C THR A 122 -11.86 -24.37 -6.44
N ALA A 123 -11.58 -25.64 -6.15
CA ALA A 123 -11.90 -26.32 -4.88
C ALA A 123 -10.85 -26.01 -3.77
N PRO A 124 -11.07 -26.44 -2.50
CA PRO A 124 -10.12 -26.22 -1.40
C PRO A 124 -8.72 -26.78 -1.68
N ALA A 125 -7.70 -26.21 -1.03
CA ALA A 125 -6.27 -26.45 -1.31
C ALA A 125 -5.79 -27.90 -1.20
N ASP A 126 -6.60 -28.80 -0.62
CA ASP A 126 -6.33 -30.23 -0.44
C ASP A 126 -6.99 -31.13 -1.50
N ALA A 127 -7.73 -30.57 -2.46
CA ALA A 127 -8.29 -31.31 -3.58
C ALA A 127 -7.18 -31.90 -4.46
N LYS A 128 -7.13 -33.23 -4.57
CA LYS A 128 -6.19 -33.92 -5.45
C LYS A 128 -6.80 -34.10 -6.84
N VAL A 129 -6.15 -33.54 -7.85
CA VAL A 129 -6.51 -33.70 -9.27
C VAL A 129 -5.63 -34.77 -9.90
N GLN A 130 -6.23 -35.90 -10.29
CA GLN A 130 -5.53 -36.95 -11.00
C GLN A 130 -5.90 -36.87 -12.49
N ARG A 131 -4.92 -36.53 -13.33
CA ARG A 131 -5.12 -36.38 -14.77
C ARG A 131 -5.19 -37.74 -15.47
N SER A 132 -6.19 -37.90 -16.34
CA SER A 132 -6.46 -39.11 -17.13
C SER A 132 -6.47 -38.84 -18.64
N ALA A 133 -6.38 -37.56 -19.04
CA ALA A 133 -6.51 -37.12 -20.42
C ALA A 133 -5.31 -37.53 -21.30
N LYS A 134 -5.61 -37.92 -22.54
CA LYS A 134 -4.63 -38.19 -23.62
C LYS A 134 -4.38 -36.91 -24.42
N GLU A 135 -3.33 -36.86 -25.25
CA GLU A 135 -2.99 -35.68 -26.08
C GLU A 135 -4.15 -35.16 -26.92
N LEU A 136 -5.06 -36.04 -27.37
CA LEU A 136 -6.30 -35.66 -28.06
C LEU A 136 -7.52 -36.25 -27.34
N VAL A 137 -8.54 -35.43 -27.09
CA VAL A 137 -9.78 -35.85 -26.40
C VAL A 137 -11.01 -35.53 -27.24
N LYS A 138 -12.02 -36.41 -27.14
CA LYS A 138 -13.37 -36.15 -27.66
C LYS A 138 -14.28 -35.71 -26.53
N THR A 139 -15.29 -34.92 -26.85
CA THR A 139 -16.36 -34.48 -25.96
C THR A 139 -16.90 -35.66 -25.17
N GLY A 140 -16.94 -35.54 -23.85
CA GLY A 140 -17.40 -36.60 -22.94
C GLY A 140 -16.34 -37.65 -22.56
N ALA A 141 -15.11 -37.57 -23.07
CA ALA A 141 -13.97 -38.37 -22.58
C ALA A 141 -13.51 -37.90 -21.20
N GLU A 142 -12.92 -38.79 -20.40
CA GLU A 142 -12.43 -38.43 -19.06
C GLU A 142 -11.19 -37.54 -19.15
N LEU A 143 -11.24 -36.37 -18.50
CA LEU A 143 -10.09 -35.47 -18.42
C LEU A 143 -9.27 -35.72 -17.16
N PHE A 144 -9.93 -35.65 -16.01
CA PHE A 144 -9.30 -35.84 -14.72
C PHE A 144 -10.34 -36.19 -13.67
N THR A 145 -9.88 -36.82 -12.60
CA THR A 145 -10.68 -37.14 -11.43
C THR A 145 -10.24 -36.24 -10.29
N VAL A 146 -11.21 -35.62 -9.64
CA VAL A 146 -11.01 -34.78 -8.45
C VAL A 146 -11.42 -35.59 -7.23
N SER A 147 -10.48 -35.87 -6.34
CA SER A 147 -10.76 -36.47 -5.05
C SER A 147 -10.52 -35.46 -3.95
N VAL A 148 -11.57 -35.15 -3.19
CA VAL A 148 -11.45 -34.48 -1.90
C VAL A 148 -11.23 -35.58 -0.86
N PRO A 149 -10.13 -35.56 -0.08
CA PRO A 149 -9.89 -36.54 0.97
C PRO A 149 -11.10 -36.60 1.92
N GLY A 150 -11.62 -37.81 2.14
CA GLY A 150 -12.70 -38.04 3.08
C GLY A 150 -12.31 -37.55 4.47
N ALA A 151 -13.17 -36.73 5.06
CA ALA A 151 -13.05 -36.21 6.40
C ALA A 151 -12.74 -37.33 7.42
N HIS A 152 -11.53 -37.33 7.98
CA HIS A 152 -11.27 -37.91 9.29
C HIS A 152 -10.22 -37.12 10.06
N ALA A 153 -10.72 -36.29 10.97
CA ALA A 153 -10.28 -36.15 12.36
C ALA A 153 -8.78 -36.26 12.64
N ALA A 154 -8.09 -35.13 12.52
CA ALA A 154 -7.13 -34.70 13.54
C ALA A 154 -7.70 -33.40 14.12
N GLY A 155 -7.87 -33.34 15.44
CA GLY A 155 -8.81 -32.43 16.10
C GLY A 155 -8.55 -30.95 15.87
N GLU A 156 -9.42 -30.32 15.08
CA GLU A 156 -9.91 -28.96 15.28
C GLU A 156 -11.42 -29.03 15.02
N ALA A 157 -12.21 -28.48 15.94
CA ALA A 157 -13.67 -28.46 15.84
C ALA A 157 -14.14 -27.83 14.52
N PRO A 158 -15.32 -28.18 13.97
CA PRO A 158 -15.91 -27.43 12.86
C PRO A 158 -16.01 -25.97 13.30
N HIS A 159 -15.19 -25.10 12.71
CA HIS A 159 -15.38 -23.67 12.89
C HIS A 159 -16.65 -23.30 12.14
N THR A 160 -17.76 -23.25 12.86
CA THR A 160 -18.92 -22.47 12.46
C THR A 160 -18.44 -21.05 12.19
N PHE A 161 -18.48 -20.62 10.92
CA PHE A 161 -18.20 -19.24 10.58
C PHE A 161 -19.40 -18.40 10.97
N THR A 162 -19.22 -17.53 11.95
CA THR A 162 -20.17 -16.45 12.20
C THR A 162 -19.90 -15.36 11.17
N VAL A 163 -20.95 -14.93 10.47
CA VAL A 163 -20.86 -13.83 9.50
C VAL A 163 -21.22 -12.53 10.21
N GLY A 164 -20.34 -11.53 10.11
CA GLY A 164 -20.60 -10.16 10.53
C GLY A 164 -20.66 -9.22 9.33
N GLY A 165 -21.46 -8.17 9.48
CA GLY A 165 -21.68 -7.14 8.46
C GLY A 165 -23.07 -7.23 7.82
N PRO A 166 -23.29 -6.54 6.68
CA PRO A 166 -22.25 -5.86 5.91
C PRO A 166 -21.71 -4.62 6.63
N PHE A 167 -20.40 -4.42 6.54
CA PHE A 167 -19.69 -3.28 7.09
C PHE A 167 -19.32 -2.33 5.96
N THR A 168 -19.58 -1.04 6.14
CA THR A 168 -19.22 -0.01 5.18
C THR A 168 -17.78 0.43 5.41
N VAL A 169 -16.99 0.48 4.34
CA VAL A 169 -15.66 1.09 4.36
C VAL A 169 -15.81 2.61 4.44
N LEU A 170 -15.43 3.19 5.57
CA LEU A 170 -15.52 4.65 5.81
C LEU A 170 -14.20 5.39 5.56
N ASN A 171 -13.11 4.66 5.28
CA ASN A 171 -11.82 5.22 4.92
C ASN A 171 -11.92 5.97 3.58
N ALA A 172 -11.56 7.26 3.57
CA ALA A 172 -11.65 8.13 2.39
C ALA A 172 -10.92 7.56 1.16
N ASN A 173 -9.83 6.84 1.40
CA ASN A 173 -8.99 6.23 0.38
C ASN A 173 -9.17 4.70 0.29
N GLY A 174 -10.19 4.16 0.96
CA GLY A 174 -10.44 2.72 1.03
C GLY A 174 -9.65 1.97 2.13
N LEU A 175 -9.77 0.64 2.20
CA LEU A 175 -8.98 -0.19 3.14
C LEU A 175 -7.54 -0.35 2.63
N HIS A 176 -6.75 0.71 2.77
CA HIS A 176 -5.33 0.73 2.43
C HIS A 176 -4.41 0.27 3.57
N ALA A 177 -3.09 0.30 3.38
CA ALA A 177 -2.12 -0.38 4.25
C ALA A 177 -2.27 -0.15 5.76
N ARG A 178 -2.64 1.06 6.20
CA ARG A 178 -2.84 1.36 7.62
C ARG A 178 -4.14 0.72 8.15
N PRO A 179 -5.34 0.97 7.60
CA PRO A 179 -6.58 0.38 8.07
C PRO A 179 -6.65 -1.12 7.79
N ALA A 180 -6.11 -1.56 6.65
CA ALA A 180 -5.89 -2.98 6.35
C ALA A 180 -4.91 -3.62 7.34
N GLY A 181 -3.85 -2.92 7.74
CA GLY A 181 -2.88 -3.38 8.74
C GLY A 181 -3.43 -3.42 10.17
N VAL A 182 -4.32 -2.51 10.52
CA VAL A 182 -5.05 -2.54 11.80
C VAL A 182 -6.07 -3.69 11.79
N LEU A 183 -6.84 -3.84 10.71
CA LEU A 183 -7.78 -4.95 10.55
C LEU A 183 -7.07 -6.31 10.53
N ALA A 184 -5.92 -6.41 9.85
CA ALA A 184 -5.08 -7.60 9.84
C ALA A 184 -4.52 -7.93 11.22
N ARG A 185 -4.05 -6.93 11.98
CA ARG A 185 -3.59 -7.14 13.36
C ARG A 185 -4.71 -7.54 14.30
N LEU A 186 -5.87 -6.91 14.18
CA LEU A 186 -7.07 -7.28 14.93
C LEU A 186 -7.45 -8.74 14.63
N SER A 187 -7.45 -9.11 13.35
CA SER A 187 -7.73 -10.47 12.90
C SER A 187 -6.65 -11.47 13.30
N ALA A 188 -5.38 -11.08 13.32
CA ALA A 188 -4.26 -11.93 13.76
C ALA A 188 -4.31 -12.21 15.27
N GLY A 189 -4.82 -11.27 16.07
CA GLY A 189 -5.13 -11.47 17.49
C GLY A 189 -6.28 -12.44 17.75
N TYR A 190 -7.03 -12.83 16.71
CA TYR A 190 -8.08 -13.84 16.78
C TYR A 190 -7.53 -15.22 16.46
N ALA A 191 -7.80 -16.18 17.34
CA ALA A 191 -7.22 -17.52 17.28
C ALA A 191 -7.62 -18.30 16.02
N TYR A 192 -8.77 -17.98 15.42
CA TYR A 192 -9.37 -18.75 14.33
C TYR A 192 -9.28 -18.03 12.97
N PRO A 193 -9.61 -18.70 11.85
CA PRO A 193 -9.57 -18.09 10.52
C PRO A 193 -10.56 -16.91 10.37
N VAL A 194 -10.13 -15.87 9.66
CA VAL A 194 -10.95 -14.69 9.34
C VAL A 194 -10.93 -14.47 7.83
N GLN A 195 -12.08 -14.24 7.21
CA GLN A 195 -12.19 -13.95 5.78
C GLN A 195 -12.93 -12.64 5.54
N ILE A 196 -12.40 -11.78 4.67
CA ILE A 196 -13.04 -10.54 4.24
C ILE A 196 -13.54 -10.73 2.82
N CYS A 197 -14.84 -10.55 2.64
CA CYS A 197 -15.54 -10.79 1.38
C CYS A 197 -16.09 -9.48 0.80
N TYR A 198 -15.81 -9.21 -0.47
CA TYR A 198 -16.28 -8.05 -1.22
C TYR A 198 -16.71 -8.46 -2.64
N GLY A 199 -18.02 -8.42 -2.90
CA GLY A 199 -18.59 -9.03 -4.11
C GLY A 199 -18.20 -10.51 -4.20
N ASP A 200 -17.61 -10.90 -5.32
CA ASP A 200 -17.13 -12.28 -5.55
C ASP A 200 -15.70 -12.51 -5.04
N LYS A 201 -15.02 -11.47 -4.54
CA LYS A 201 -13.64 -11.55 -4.07
C LYS A 201 -13.60 -11.85 -2.58
N THR A 202 -12.67 -12.72 -2.18
CA THR A 202 -12.40 -13.02 -0.76
C THR A 202 -10.90 -12.88 -0.50
N ALA A 203 -10.55 -12.31 0.65
CA ALA A 203 -9.18 -12.25 1.13
C ALA A 203 -9.08 -12.79 2.57
N ASP A 204 -7.90 -13.29 2.93
CA ASP A 204 -7.58 -13.62 4.31
C ASP A 204 -7.57 -12.33 5.14
N GLY A 205 -8.40 -12.30 6.19
CA GLY A 205 -8.51 -11.18 7.11
C GLY A 205 -7.24 -10.91 7.91
N LYS A 206 -6.30 -11.86 7.95
CA LYS A 206 -4.98 -11.72 8.59
C LYS A 206 -3.91 -11.17 7.62
N SER A 207 -4.19 -11.06 6.32
CA SER A 207 -3.25 -10.54 5.32
C SER A 207 -3.56 -9.09 4.93
N VAL A 208 -2.62 -8.20 5.25
CA VAL A 208 -2.62 -6.80 4.82
C VAL A 208 -2.67 -6.71 3.29
N VAL A 209 -1.82 -7.47 2.59
CA VAL A 209 -1.75 -7.46 1.13
C VAL A 209 -3.01 -8.06 0.50
N GLY A 210 -3.54 -9.15 1.08
CA GLY A 210 -4.81 -9.74 0.67
C GLY A 210 -5.97 -8.76 0.79
N ILE A 211 -6.09 -8.06 1.92
CA ILE A 211 -7.11 -7.04 2.16
C ILE A 211 -6.97 -5.89 1.17
N MET A 212 -5.76 -5.37 0.96
CA MET A 212 -5.51 -4.30 -0.01
C MET A 212 -5.83 -4.73 -1.45
N GLY A 213 -5.56 -6.00 -1.79
CA GLY A 213 -5.85 -6.60 -3.10
C GLY A 213 -7.34 -6.67 -3.44
N LEU A 214 -8.23 -6.58 -2.45
CA LEU A 214 -9.68 -6.43 -2.68
C LEU A 214 -10.04 -5.09 -3.33
N ALA A 215 -9.14 -4.09 -3.26
CA ALA A 215 -9.32 -2.73 -3.77
C ALA A 215 -10.60 -2.07 -3.24
N LEU A 216 -10.83 -2.22 -1.93
CA LEU A 216 -12.01 -1.67 -1.25
C LEU A 216 -11.92 -0.16 -1.19
N GLU A 217 -12.84 0.55 -1.84
CA GLU A 217 -12.95 2.01 -1.85
C GLU A 217 -13.90 2.52 -0.76
N TYR A 218 -13.90 3.84 -0.51
CA TYR A 218 -14.90 4.48 0.34
C TYR A 218 -16.33 4.09 -0.09
N GLY A 219 -17.15 3.67 0.88
CA GLY A 219 -18.52 3.21 0.65
C GLY A 219 -18.64 1.73 0.25
N SER A 220 -17.53 1.00 0.05
CA SER A 220 -17.59 -0.44 -0.22
C SER A 220 -18.27 -1.20 0.93
N GLN A 221 -19.16 -2.12 0.60
CA GLN A 221 -19.84 -3.00 1.56
C GLN A 221 -19.11 -4.33 1.62
N VAL A 222 -18.57 -4.68 2.79
CA VAL A 222 -17.84 -5.94 2.99
C VAL A 222 -18.48 -6.80 4.06
N THR A 223 -18.36 -8.11 3.93
CA THR A 223 -18.76 -9.05 4.99
C THR A 223 -17.52 -9.74 5.54
N VAL A 224 -17.53 -10.02 6.85
CA VAL A 224 -16.41 -10.67 7.54
C VAL A 224 -16.90 -11.99 8.09
N LYS A 225 -16.21 -13.08 7.76
CA LYS A 225 -16.49 -14.41 8.30
C LYS A 225 -15.43 -14.75 9.34
N ALA A 226 -15.84 -14.99 10.57
CA ALA A 226 -14.96 -15.37 11.68
C ALA A 226 -15.27 -16.82 12.09
N GLY A 227 -14.28 -17.70 11.97
CA GLY A 227 -14.40 -19.09 12.42
C GLY A 227 -14.27 -19.22 13.94
N GLY A 228 -14.80 -20.27 14.55
CA GLY A 228 -14.65 -20.53 15.99
C GLY A 228 -15.99 -20.61 16.73
N PRO A 229 -15.98 -20.69 18.07
CA PRO A 229 -17.19 -20.66 18.87
C PRO A 229 -17.99 -19.38 18.63
N GLU A 230 -19.31 -19.51 18.44
CA GLU A 230 -20.19 -18.39 18.04
C GLU A 230 -20.08 -17.17 18.99
N SER A 231 -19.92 -17.40 20.29
CA SER A 231 -19.74 -16.34 21.28
C SER A 231 -18.45 -15.55 21.09
N GLU A 232 -17.32 -16.22 20.84
CA GLU A 232 -16.02 -15.57 20.59
C GLU A 232 -16.00 -14.88 19.24
N ALA A 233 -16.59 -15.52 18.22
CA ALA A 233 -16.73 -14.94 16.88
C ALA A 233 -17.61 -13.69 16.91
N LYS A 234 -18.71 -13.67 17.68
CA LYS A 234 -19.53 -12.46 17.87
C LYS A 234 -18.76 -11.33 18.54
N THR A 235 -18.01 -11.61 19.61
CA THR A 235 -17.17 -10.61 20.27
C THR A 235 -16.12 -10.04 19.32
N PHE A 236 -15.42 -10.88 18.57
CA PHE A 236 -14.46 -10.46 17.56
C PHE A 236 -15.13 -9.63 16.45
N LEU A 237 -16.27 -10.08 15.92
CA LEU A 237 -17.01 -9.34 14.89
C LEU A 237 -17.53 -7.98 15.40
N THR A 238 -17.85 -7.84 16.69
CA THR A 238 -18.15 -6.54 17.30
C THR A 238 -16.92 -5.62 17.32
N GLN A 239 -15.72 -6.15 17.58
CA GLN A 239 -14.47 -5.37 17.49
C GLN A 239 -14.16 -4.98 16.04
N VAL A 240 -14.37 -5.88 15.08
CA VAL A 240 -14.20 -5.60 13.65
C VAL A 240 -15.23 -4.56 13.19
N GLU A 241 -16.48 -4.68 13.61
CA GLU A 241 -17.54 -3.70 13.37
C GLU A 241 -17.15 -2.33 13.90
N GLN A 242 -16.59 -2.27 15.12
CA GLN A 242 -16.09 -1.03 15.70
C GLN A 242 -14.91 -0.47 14.90
N GLY A 243 -14.04 -1.33 14.39
CA GLY A 243 -12.95 -0.98 13.46
C GLY A 243 -13.44 -0.39 12.14
N PHE A 244 -14.46 -0.96 11.51
CA PHE A 244 -15.07 -0.37 10.32
C PHE A 244 -15.79 0.95 10.63
N LYS A 245 -16.48 1.05 11.78
CA LYS A 245 -17.15 2.27 12.24
C LYS A 245 -16.18 3.42 12.55
N ASN A 246 -14.96 3.12 12.99
CA ASN A 246 -13.93 4.12 13.29
C ASN A 246 -12.89 4.28 12.16
N ALA A 247 -13.17 3.74 10.97
CA ALA A 247 -12.25 3.74 9.82
C ALA A 247 -10.84 3.23 10.19
N PHE A 248 -10.75 2.28 11.13
CA PHE A 248 -9.51 1.74 11.69
C PHE A 248 -8.50 2.82 12.14
N GLY A 249 -9.00 3.96 12.62
CA GLY A 249 -8.19 5.05 13.15
C GLY A 249 -7.61 6.03 12.10
N GLU A 250 -8.16 6.05 10.89
CA GLU A 250 -7.75 7.03 9.86
C GLU A 250 -8.55 8.33 9.86
N GLN A 251 -7.84 9.44 9.63
CA GLN A 251 -8.46 10.73 9.34
C GLN A 251 -8.83 10.80 7.85
N VAL A 252 -10.09 11.18 7.61
CA VAL A 252 -10.59 11.55 6.28
C VAL A 252 -9.92 12.87 5.88
N SER A 253 -9.06 12.83 4.87
CA SER A 253 -8.60 14.03 4.16
C SER A 253 -8.52 13.73 2.68
N ALA A 254 -9.49 14.27 1.94
CA ALA A 254 -9.49 14.26 0.50
C ALA A 254 -8.63 15.43 0.00
N THR A 255 -7.53 15.13 -0.69
CA THR A 255 -6.97 16.07 -1.67
C THR A 255 -6.31 15.31 -2.80
N SER A 256 -7.01 15.27 -3.93
CA SER A 256 -6.50 14.79 -5.22
C SER A 256 -5.66 15.89 -5.86
N VAL A 257 -4.42 15.56 -6.22
CA VAL A 257 -3.60 16.39 -7.11
C VAL A 257 -3.28 15.52 -8.32
N ALA A 258 -3.75 15.94 -9.49
CA ALA A 258 -3.57 15.26 -10.76
C ALA A 258 -2.10 15.29 -11.20
N SER A 259 -1.60 14.19 -11.77
CA SER A 259 -0.33 14.17 -12.51
C SER A 259 -0.62 14.05 -14.00
N ALA A 260 0.06 14.88 -14.79
CA ALA A 260 0.13 14.77 -16.23
C ALA A 260 1.51 14.22 -16.58
N ASP A 261 1.54 13.03 -17.20
CA ASP A 261 2.74 12.48 -17.82
C ASP A 261 3.17 13.38 -18.98
N LYS A 262 4.46 13.73 -19.04
CA LYS A 262 5.09 14.31 -20.24
C LYS A 262 6.19 13.37 -20.76
N PRO A 263 6.32 13.20 -22.08
CA PRO A 263 7.34 12.34 -22.67
C PRO A 263 8.76 12.90 -22.52
N GLN A 264 9.73 11.99 -22.40
CA GLN A 264 11.16 12.26 -22.25
C GLN A 264 11.80 12.76 -23.54
N THR A 265 12.59 13.82 -23.43
CA THR A 265 13.67 14.18 -24.37
C THR A 265 14.98 14.13 -23.61
N SER A 266 16.01 13.48 -24.17
CA SER A 266 17.38 13.51 -23.63
C SER A 266 17.85 14.96 -23.52
N VAL A 267 18.25 15.38 -22.33
CA VAL A 267 18.65 16.76 -22.04
C VAL A 267 20.18 16.84 -22.06
N ASP A 268 20.73 17.83 -22.75
CA ASP A 268 22.17 18.09 -22.78
C ASP A 268 22.57 18.96 -21.58
N PHE A 269 23.33 18.39 -20.63
CA PHE A 269 23.82 19.08 -19.44
C PHE A 269 25.21 19.73 -19.62
N SER A 270 25.76 19.75 -20.84
CA SER A 270 27.03 20.44 -21.12
C SER A 270 26.94 21.97 -21.03
N ALA A 271 25.73 22.52 -21.07
CA ALA A 271 25.40 23.91 -20.84
C ALA A 271 24.48 24.09 -19.63
N ALA A 272 24.23 25.35 -19.25
CA ALA A 272 23.31 25.66 -18.16
C ALA A 272 21.88 25.24 -18.51
N VAL A 273 21.28 24.40 -17.65
CA VAL A 273 19.92 23.86 -17.85
C VAL A 273 19.08 24.10 -16.61
N GLN A 274 17.88 24.64 -16.81
CA GLN A 274 16.89 24.74 -15.73
C GLN A 274 15.96 23.54 -15.74
N ILE A 275 15.77 22.97 -14.56
CA ILE A 275 14.83 21.89 -14.26
C ILE A 275 13.73 22.46 -13.36
N SER A 276 12.51 21.95 -13.51
CA SER A 276 11.36 22.34 -12.71
C SER A 276 10.67 21.11 -12.13
N GLY A 277 10.20 21.23 -10.90
CA GLY A 277 9.45 20.23 -10.16
C GLY A 277 8.55 20.91 -9.11
N LEU A 278 8.30 20.22 -8.01
CA LEU A 278 7.48 20.70 -6.90
C LEU A 278 8.34 20.93 -5.66
N CYS A 279 8.10 22.02 -4.94
CA CYS A 279 8.72 22.27 -3.64
C CYS A 279 8.22 21.26 -2.59
N ALA A 280 9.11 20.45 -2.05
CA ALA A 280 8.84 19.63 -0.86
C ALA A 280 9.25 20.38 0.43
N CYS A 281 10.44 20.97 0.41
CA CYS A 281 10.97 21.84 1.45
C CYS A 281 11.68 23.04 0.80
N GLY A 282 11.33 24.24 1.24
CA GLY A 282 11.92 25.49 0.73
C GLY A 282 13.39 25.66 1.12
N GLY A 283 14.00 26.70 0.55
CA GLY A 283 15.39 27.09 0.80
C GLY A 283 16.27 27.07 -0.44
N LEU A 284 17.42 27.73 -0.30
CA LEU A 284 18.48 27.78 -1.29
C LEU A 284 19.57 26.76 -0.93
N ALA A 285 20.04 26.01 -1.93
CA ALA A 285 21.18 25.12 -1.74
C ALA A 285 22.11 25.13 -2.95
N GLN A 286 23.42 25.04 -2.69
CA GLN A 286 24.44 24.88 -3.72
C GLN A 286 25.30 23.66 -3.39
N GLY A 287 25.60 22.86 -4.41
CA GLY A 287 26.44 21.70 -4.23
C GLY A 287 26.82 21.04 -5.54
N LYS A 288 27.62 19.97 -5.43
CA LYS A 288 27.89 19.07 -6.55
C LYS A 288 26.78 18.03 -6.64
N ALA A 289 26.29 17.78 -7.85
CA ALA A 289 25.38 16.69 -8.16
C ALA A 289 26.00 15.37 -7.70
N PHE A 290 25.23 14.60 -6.94
CA PHE A 290 25.54 13.23 -6.58
C PHE A 290 24.32 12.36 -6.90
N LEU A 291 24.43 11.55 -7.93
CA LEU A 291 23.39 10.65 -8.39
C LEU A 291 23.37 9.40 -7.51
N PHE A 292 22.42 9.37 -6.60
CA PHE A 292 22.16 8.23 -5.75
C PHE A 292 21.42 7.16 -6.53
N LYS A 293 22.16 6.13 -6.93
CA LYS A 293 21.62 4.88 -7.48
C LYS A 293 21.70 3.81 -6.39
N PRO A 294 20.59 3.48 -5.74
CA PRO A 294 20.61 2.42 -4.75
C PRO A 294 20.96 1.09 -5.42
N GLN A 295 21.88 0.34 -4.81
CA GLN A 295 22.20 -1.03 -5.21
C GLN A 295 21.50 -2.01 -4.27
N ASP A 296 20.86 -3.02 -4.84
CA ASP A 296 20.38 -4.16 -4.07
C ASP A 296 21.53 -5.15 -3.86
N ALA A 297 21.48 -5.90 -2.75
CA ALA A 297 22.42 -6.98 -2.51
C ALA A 297 22.34 -8.02 -3.64
N LEU A 298 23.49 -8.51 -4.10
CA LEU A 298 23.53 -9.60 -5.07
C LEU A 298 23.10 -10.91 -4.39
N TYR A 299 22.32 -11.72 -5.10
CA TYR A 299 21.89 -13.03 -4.62
C TYR A 299 21.82 -14.05 -5.75
N GLU A 300 22.03 -15.31 -5.39
CA GLU A 300 21.84 -16.44 -6.30
C GLU A 300 20.37 -16.88 -6.30
N GLU A 301 19.90 -17.46 -7.40
CA GLU A 301 18.51 -17.88 -7.52
C GLU A 301 18.24 -19.23 -6.84
N ASN A 302 19.13 -20.21 -7.05
CA ASN A 302 18.90 -21.59 -6.63
C ASN A 302 19.68 -21.92 -5.36
N ALA A 303 19.00 -22.54 -4.40
CA ALA A 303 19.59 -22.94 -3.13
C ALA A 303 20.48 -24.17 -3.29
N GLN A 304 21.60 -24.19 -2.57
CA GLN A 304 22.40 -25.41 -2.39
C GLN A 304 21.76 -26.33 -1.32
N ASN A 305 21.20 -25.74 -0.25
CA ASN A 305 20.50 -26.47 0.79
C ASN A 305 19.20 -25.75 1.22
N PRO A 306 18.01 -26.25 0.81
CA PRO A 306 16.73 -25.63 1.15
C PRO A 306 16.44 -25.50 2.65
N GLN A 307 17.01 -26.38 3.50
CA GLN A 307 16.79 -26.30 4.95
C GLN A 307 17.55 -25.13 5.59
N ASP A 308 18.76 -24.83 5.10
CA ASP A 308 19.55 -23.71 5.61
C ASP A 308 18.94 -22.38 5.16
N GLU A 309 18.47 -22.31 3.91
CA GLU A 309 17.73 -21.14 3.39
C GLU A 309 16.44 -20.89 4.17
N ARG A 310 15.69 -21.93 4.54
CA ARG A 310 14.48 -21.78 5.36
C ARG A 310 14.79 -21.20 6.74
N LYS A 311 15.90 -21.62 7.36
CA LYS A 311 16.36 -21.06 8.64
C LYS A 311 16.83 -19.61 8.48
N ALA A 312 17.59 -19.32 7.43
CA ALA A 312 18.07 -17.96 7.13
C ALA A 312 16.91 -16.99 6.89
N LEU A 313 15.90 -17.40 6.12
CA LEU A 313 14.67 -16.63 5.88
C LEU A 313 13.92 -16.36 7.19
N ALA A 314 13.71 -17.38 8.03
CA ALA A 314 13.01 -17.23 9.29
C ALA A 314 13.75 -16.26 10.24
N ALA A 315 15.07 -16.42 10.37
CA ALA A 315 15.91 -15.55 11.19
C ALA A 315 15.89 -14.10 10.67
N ALA A 316 16.02 -13.88 9.36
CA ALA A 316 16.00 -12.55 8.78
C ALA A 316 14.67 -11.82 9.03
N LEU A 317 13.54 -12.51 8.88
CA LEU A 317 12.21 -11.94 9.16
C LEU A 317 12.03 -11.62 10.65
N GLU A 318 12.46 -12.49 11.55
CA GLU A 318 12.35 -12.29 13.00
C GLU A 318 13.24 -11.13 13.49
N GLU A 319 14.49 -11.08 13.04
CA GLU A 319 15.41 -9.99 13.38
C GLU A 319 14.91 -8.63 12.86
N GLU A 320 14.44 -8.57 11.62
CA GLU A 320 13.90 -7.33 11.05
C GLU A 320 12.64 -6.87 11.81
N THR A 321 11.82 -7.83 12.27
CA THR A 321 10.62 -7.56 13.07
C THR A 321 11.02 -6.96 14.42
N ALA A 322 12.00 -7.55 15.10
CA ALA A 322 12.50 -7.08 16.38
C ALA A 322 13.15 -5.70 16.26
N GLU A 323 13.97 -5.48 15.23
CA GLU A 323 14.60 -4.18 14.97
C GLU A 323 13.58 -3.09 14.67
N THR A 324 12.57 -3.40 13.86
CA THR A 324 11.49 -2.45 13.54
C THR A 324 10.66 -2.11 14.79
N GLN A 325 10.35 -3.10 15.64
CA GLN A 325 9.68 -2.84 16.92
C GLN A 325 10.51 -1.97 17.86
N ALA A 326 11.83 -2.20 17.94
CA ALA A 326 12.73 -1.37 18.72
C ALA A 326 12.76 0.08 18.21
N LYS A 327 12.81 0.28 16.88
CA LYS A 327 12.74 1.61 16.25
C LYS A 327 11.41 2.32 16.56
N ILE A 328 10.28 1.62 16.50
CA ILE A 328 8.97 2.17 16.88
C ILE A 328 8.97 2.65 18.33
N ALA A 329 9.54 1.85 19.24
CA ALA A 329 9.57 2.17 20.67
C ALA A 329 10.51 3.35 21.00
N ALA A 330 11.59 3.51 20.24
CA ALA A 330 12.58 4.58 20.44
C ALA A 330 12.22 5.90 19.75
N GLU A 331 11.38 5.86 18.72
CA GLU A 331 10.97 7.04 17.95
C GLU A 331 10.05 7.94 18.79
N THR A 332 10.26 9.25 18.74
CA THR A 332 9.47 10.24 19.49
C THR A 332 8.43 10.92 18.61
N HIS A 333 8.63 10.93 17.29
CA HIS A 333 7.69 11.49 16.33
C HIS A 333 6.61 10.50 15.94
N LYS A 334 5.36 10.79 16.32
CA LYS A 334 4.20 9.92 16.06
C LYS A 334 3.99 9.56 14.58
N THR A 335 4.23 10.50 13.67
CA THR A 335 4.15 10.26 12.23
C THR A 335 5.16 9.20 11.77
N THR A 336 6.40 9.27 12.27
CA THR A 336 7.45 8.30 11.96
C THR A 336 7.14 6.95 12.62
N GLN A 337 6.61 6.93 13.84
CA GLN A 337 6.13 5.70 14.48
C GLN A 337 5.02 5.01 13.65
N ASP A 338 4.07 5.78 13.12
CA ASP A 338 2.97 5.24 12.32
C ASP A 338 3.47 4.65 10.99
N ILE A 339 4.52 5.23 10.38
CA ILE A 339 5.20 4.68 9.19
C ILE A 339 5.87 3.34 9.54
N LEU A 340 6.66 3.31 10.61
CA LEU A 340 7.33 2.09 11.06
C LEU A 340 6.33 0.98 11.46
N ALA A 341 5.19 1.35 12.05
CA ALA A 341 4.13 0.40 12.38
C ALA A 341 3.46 -0.20 11.13
N ALA A 342 3.39 0.55 10.03
CA ALA A 342 2.94 0.03 8.74
C ALA A 342 3.97 -0.94 8.13
N HIS A 343 5.26 -0.61 8.20
CA HIS A 343 6.36 -1.52 7.79
C HIS A 343 6.29 -2.84 8.56
N LEU A 344 6.08 -2.78 9.88
CA LEU A 344 5.91 -3.96 10.72
C LEU A 344 4.71 -4.82 10.27
N GLY A 345 3.58 -4.19 9.93
CA GLY A 345 2.40 -4.89 9.41
C GLY A 345 2.64 -5.61 8.09
N LEU A 346 3.45 -5.02 7.20
CA LEU A 346 3.85 -5.64 5.93
C LEU A 346 4.82 -6.82 6.13
N LEU A 347 5.75 -6.69 7.08
CA LEU A 347 6.70 -7.76 7.41
C LEU A 347 6.03 -8.99 8.03
N GLN A 348 4.96 -8.75 8.80
CA GLN A 348 4.16 -9.79 9.44
C GLN A 348 3.05 -10.34 8.52
N ASP A 349 2.97 -9.87 7.28
CA ASP A 349 1.93 -10.29 6.35
C ASP A 349 2.07 -11.79 5.99
N PRO A 350 1.03 -12.60 6.20
CA PRO A 350 1.05 -14.02 5.88
C PRO A 350 1.27 -14.34 4.40
N LEU A 351 0.78 -13.50 3.47
CA LEU A 351 0.96 -13.72 2.03
C LEU A 351 2.44 -13.53 1.65
N LEU A 352 3.08 -12.47 2.16
CA LEU A 352 4.52 -12.24 1.96
C LEU A 352 5.33 -13.43 2.49
N ARG A 353 5.05 -13.84 3.74
CA ARG A 353 5.77 -14.93 4.41
C ARG A 353 5.55 -16.27 3.72
N GLN A 354 4.32 -16.60 3.34
CA GLN A 354 3.98 -17.87 2.69
C GLN A 354 4.59 -17.93 1.29
N THR A 355 4.48 -16.85 0.51
CA THR A 355 5.09 -16.79 -0.84
C THR A 355 6.60 -17.02 -0.78
N ALA A 356 7.28 -16.40 0.20
CA ALA A 356 8.71 -16.62 0.40
C ALA A 356 9.02 -18.07 0.85
N LEU A 357 8.26 -18.63 1.77
CA LEU A 357 8.44 -20.02 2.22
C LEU A 357 8.21 -21.03 1.09
N ASP A 358 7.21 -20.81 0.25
CA ASP A 358 6.91 -21.66 -0.91
C ASP A 358 8.02 -21.60 -1.94
N ALA A 359 8.59 -20.42 -2.19
CA ALA A 359 9.74 -20.26 -3.07
C ALA A 359 10.97 -21.02 -2.56
N VAL A 360 11.27 -20.95 -1.25
CA VAL A 360 12.35 -21.75 -0.65
C VAL A 360 12.05 -23.25 -0.75
N ALA A 361 10.80 -23.68 -0.55
CA ALA A 361 10.39 -25.07 -0.70
C ALA A 361 10.57 -25.59 -2.15
N ARG A 362 10.47 -24.70 -3.16
CA ARG A 362 10.80 -24.99 -4.56
C ARG A 362 12.31 -25.01 -4.87
N GLY A 363 13.17 -24.88 -3.86
CA GLY A 363 14.63 -24.93 -4.01
C GLY A 363 15.28 -23.58 -4.35
N LYS A 364 14.61 -22.46 -4.05
CA LYS A 364 15.18 -21.11 -4.22
C LYS A 364 15.90 -20.64 -2.95
N THR A 365 16.85 -19.72 -3.11
CA THR A 365 17.50 -19.06 -1.97
C THR A 365 16.50 -18.19 -1.20
N ALA A 366 16.79 -17.90 0.07
CA ALA A 366 15.99 -16.99 0.89
C ALA A 366 15.92 -15.59 0.27
N SER A 367 17.02 -15.12 -0.33
CA SER A 367 17.08 -13.81 -0.98
C SER A 367 16.20 -13.75 -2.24
N TYR A 368 16.23 -14.79 -3.08
CA TYR A 368 15.32 -14.90 -4.22
C TYR A 368 13.86 -14.95 -3.76
N ALA A 369 13.58 -15.76 -2.74
CA ALA A 369 12.24 -15.93 -2.18
C ALA A 369 11.65 -14.61 -1.65
N VAL A 370 12.44 -13.80 -0.93
CA VAL A 370 12.02 -12.45 -0.49
C VAL A 370 11.75 -11.55 -1.68
N ASN A 371 12.62 -11.55 -2.68
CA ASN A 371 12.44 -10.72 -3.87
C ASN A 371 11.19 -11.11 -4.66
N GLU A 372 10.92 -12.40 -4.82
CA GLU A 372 9.70 -12.92 -5.46
C GLU A 372 8.45 -12.50 -4.67
N ALA A 373 8.41 -12.75 -3.36
CA ALA A 373 7.28 -12.41 -2.50
C ALA A 373 6.94 -10.92 -2.51
N VAL A 374 7.97 -10.07 -2.52
CA VAL A 374 7.82 -8.63 -2.66
C VAL A 374 7.29 -8.27 -4.05
N ARG A 375 7.85 -8.83 -5.12
CA ARG A 375 7.38 -8.54 -6.49
C ARG A 375 5.91 -8.88 -6.65
N THR A 376 5.50 -10.07 -6.21
CA THR A 376 4.11 -10.51 -6.20
C THR A 376 3.21 -9.54 -5.44
N SER A 377 3.65 -9.09 -4.26
CA SER A 377 2.91 -8.09 -3.47
C SER A 377 2.77 -6.75 -4.21
N ILE A 378 3.84 -6.27 -4.84
CA ILE A 378 3.83 -5.03 -5.65
C ILE A 378 2.88 -5.16 -6.84
N ASP A 379 2.88 -6.30 -7.53
CA ASP A 379 2.03 -6.53 -8.70
C ASP A 379 0.54 -6.57 -8.33
N ILE A 380 0.19 -7.16 -7.18
CA ILE A 380 -1.16 -7.09 -6.62
C ILE A 380 -1.56 -5.63 -6.40
N LEU A 381 -0.70 -4.83 -5.76
CA LEU A 381 -1.00 -3.43 -5.47
C LEU A 381 -1.12 -2.58 -6.74
N LYS A 382 -0.25 -2.77 -7.73
CA LYS A 382 -0.33 -2.06 -9.02
C LYS A 382 -1.66 -2.32 -9.75
N LYS A 383 -2.18 -3.55 -9.68
CA LYS A 383 -3.45 -3.93 -10.32
C LYS A 383 -4.67 -3.21 -9.73
N THR A 384 -4.58 -2.72 -8.49
CA THR A 384 -5.68 -1.96 -7.84
C THR A 384 -5.89 -0.57 -8.41
N LYS A 385 -4.88 0.03 -9.07
CA LYS A 385 -4.87 1.42 -9.59
C LYS A 385 -5.18 2.53 -8.56
N ASN A 386 -5.22 2.21 -7.27
CA ASN A 386 -5.45 3.19 -6.21
C ASN A 386 -4.14 3.93 -5.89
N ARG A 387 -4.14 5.26 -6.06
CA ARG A 387 -2.97 6.13 -5.88
C ARG A 387 -2.31 5.99 -4.50
N PHE A 388 -3.11 5.88 -3.45
CA PHE A 388 -2.59 5.74 -2.08
C PHE A 388 -1.98 4.37 -1.81
N LEU A 389 -2.48 3.31 -2.49
CA LEU A 389 -1.86 1.99 -2.45
C LEU A 389 -0.54 1.97 -3.23
N MET A 390 -0.44 2.75 -4.32
CA MET A 390 0.80 2.88 -5.08
C MET A 390 1.90 3.61 -4.30
N GLU A 391 1.56 4.59 -3.45
CA GLU A 391 2.52 5.24 -2.53
C GLU A 391 3.15 4.26 -1.52
N ARG A 392 2.54 3.08 -1.29
CA ARG A 392 3.06 2.02 -0.41
C ARG A 392 4.02 1.04 -1.09
N ILE A 393 4.14 1.10 -2.41
CA ILE A 393 5.13 0.32 -3.14
C ILE A 393 6.55 0.67 -2.66
N ALA A 394 6.80 1.94 -2.34
CA ALA A 394 8.06 2.39 -1.76
C ALA A 394 8.36 1.69 -0.42
N ASP A 395 7.37 1.58 0.47
CA ASP A 395 7.52 0.89 1.77
C ASP A 395 7.88 -0.59 1.59
N ILE A 396 7.22 -1.28 0.65
CA ILE A 396 7.50 -2.68 0.34
C ILE A 396 8.88 -2.85 -0.30
N LYS A 397 9.30 -1.91 -1.15
CA LYS A 397 10.67 -1.89 -1.72
C LYS A 397 11.73 -1.68 -0.64
N ASP A 398 11.45 -0.85 0.37
CA ASP A 398 12.34 -0.61 1.52
C ASP A 398 12.51 -1.88 2.34
N LEU A 399 11.40 -2.54 2.67
CA LEU A 399 11.43 -3.83 3.36
C LEU A 399 12.24 -4.88 2.59
N ARG A 400 12.01 -4.99 1.28
CA ARG A 400 12.78 -5.89 0.41
C ARG A 400 14.28 -5.64 0.54
N ARG A 401 14.69 -4.37 0.42
CA ARG A 401 16.10 -3.99 0.45
C ARG A 401 16.71 -4.35 1.80
N SER A 402 16.05 -4.00 2.90
CA SER A 402 16.51 -4.33 4.25
C SER A 402 16.73 -5.84 4.42
N LEU A 403 15.75 -6.65 4.01
CA LEU A 403 15.82 -8.10 4.09
C LEU A 403 16.92 -8.70 3.19
N LEU A 404 17.10 -8.21 1.97
CA LEU A 404 18.14 -8.69 1.06
C LEU A 404 19.55 -8.43 1.60
N TRP A 405 19.79 -7.24 2.16
CA TRP A 405 21.07 -6.92 2.79
C TRP A 405 21.31 -7.80 4.01
N ARG A 406 20.30 -7.97 4.87
CA ARG A 406 20.39 -8.87 6.03
C ARG A 406 20.74 -10.31 5.61
N LEU A 407 20.05 -10.85 4.61
CA LEU A 407 20.29 -12.21 4.10
C LEU A 407 21.68 -12.36 3.44
N SER A 408 22.23 -11.29 2.90
CA SER A 408 23.61 -11.30 2.38
C SER A 408 24.69 -11.32 3.47
N GLY A 409 24.31 -11.11 4.74
CA GLY A 409 25.26 -10.94 5.86
C GLY A 409 26.02 -9.63 5.83
N GLN A 410 25.67 -8.71 4.92
CA GLN A 410 26.28 -7.39 4.79
C GLN A 410 25.31 -6.33 5.32
N LYS A 411 25.85 -5.32 6.02
CA LYS A 411 25.04 -4.14 6.32
C LYS A 411 24.89 -3.31 5.06
N TYR A 412 23.69 -2.80 4.79
CA TYR A 412 23.49 -1.83 3.73
C TYR A 412 24.40 -0.62 3.99
N ALA A 413 25.47 -0.52 3.20
CA ALA A 413 26.34 0.63 3.23
C ALA A 413 25.79 1.61 2.20
N LEU A 414 25.05 2.61 2.68
CA LEU A 414 24.76 3.75 1.83
C LEU A 414 26.08 4.32 1.29
N PRO A 415 26.12 4.67 0.00
CA PRO A 415 27.30 5.27 -0.59
C PRO A 415 27.67 6.51 0.24
N LYS A 416 28.97 6.68 0.51
CA LYS A 416 29.45 7.85 1.25
C LYS A 416 29.09 9.10 0.45
N LEU A 417 28.14 9.86 0.97
CA LEU A 417 27.70 11.10 0.39
C LEU A 417 28.81 12.15 0.56
N PRO A 418 29.22 12.83 -0.52
CA PRO A 418 30.11 13.98 -0.39
C PRO A 418 29.44 15.08 0.44
N GLN A 419 30.20 15.70 1.34
CA GLN A 419 29.69 16.79 2.17
C GLN A 419 29.25 17.97 1.29
N GLY A 420 28.04 18.48 1.52
CA GLY A 420 27.45 19.58 0.77
C GLY A 420 27.00 19.23 -0.64
N CYS A 421 26.78 17.94 -0.96
CA CYS A 421 26.26 17.54 -2.27
C CYS A 421 24.77 17.91 -2.44
N ILE A 422 24.35 18.06 -3.70
CA ILE A 422 22.94 17.99 -4.08
C ILE A 422 22.66 16.54 -4.48
N LEU A 423 21.88 15.85 -3.65
CA LEU A 423 21.50 14.47 -3.89
C LEU A 423 20.45 14.42 -5.00
N ILE A 424 20.68 13.57 -6.01
CA ILE A 424 19.73 13.32 -7.08
C ILE A 424 19.34 11.85 -7.02
N ALA A 425 18.06 11.54 -6.96
CA ALA A 425 17.57 10.16 -6.91
C ALA A 425 16.26 10.00 -7.69
N GLU A 426 15.93 8.76 -8.06
CA GLU A 426 14.63 8.44 -8.66
C GLU A 426 13.51 8.66 -7.63
N GLU A 427 13.71 8.07 -6.45
CA GLU A 427 12.86 8.11 -5.27
C GLU A 427 13.77 7.90 -4.05
N LEU A 428 13.35 8.33 -2.87
CA LEU A 428 14.03 8.03 -1.61
C LEU A 428 13.11 7.22 -0.72
N LEU A 429 13.68 6.16 -0.14
CA LEU A 429 13.01 5.37 0.88
C LEU A 429 13.11 6.07 2.25
N PRO A 430 12.16 5.85 3.18
CA PRO A 430 12.23 6.42 4.53
C PRO A 430 13.57 6.17 5.25
N SER A 431 14.10 4.94 5.12
CA SER A 431 15.40 4.57 5.67
C SER A 431 16.54 5.42 5.11
N GLU A 432 16.49 5.81 3.84
CA GLU A 432 17.54 6.56 3.14
C GLU A 432 17.53 8.04 3.53
N VAL A 433 16.34 8.64 3.72
CA VAL A 433 16.21 10.06 4.11
C VAL A 433 16.91 10.36 5.43
N SER A 434 16.80 9.45 6.42
CA SER A 434 17.45 9.62 7.73
C SER A 434 18.98 9.78 7.66
N HIS A 435 19.62 9.23 6.62
CA HIS A 435 21.07 9.27 6.44
C HIS A 435 21.56 10.55 5.74
N LEU A 436 20.65 11.39 5.24
CA LEU A 436 21.00 12.64 4.56
C LEU A 436 21.37 13.75 5.55
N SER A 437 20.95 13.60 6.82
CA SER A 437 21.12 14.63 7.84
C SER A 437 22.58 14.99 8.04
N GLY A 438 22.89 16.29 7.95
CA GLY A 438 24.25 16.81 8.15
C GLY A 438 25.24 16.56 7.01
N THR A 439 24.83 15.90 5.90
CA THR A 439 25.74 15.62 4.77
C THR A 439 25.30 16.28 3.47
N ALA A 440 24.04 16.12 3.06
CA ALA A 440 23.53 16.73 1.84
C ALA A 440 23.15 18.20 2.07
N ALA A 441 23.36 19.06 1.07
CA ALA A 441 22.91 20.45 1.07
C ALA A 441 21.48 20.60 0.52
N GLY A 442 21.03 19.66 -0.32
CA GLY A 442 19.68 19.64 -0.89
C GLY A 442 19.39 18.37 -1.67
N VAL A 443 18.13 18.20 -2.08
CA VAL A 443 17.64 16.97 -2.74
C VAL A 443 16.81 17.29 -3.99
N ILE A 444 17.02 16.52 -5.06
CA ILE A 444 16.20 16.51 -6.28
C ILE A 444 15.70 15.08 -6.53
N LEU A 445 14.39 14.89 -6.58
CA LEU A 445 13.76 13.59 -6.89
C LEU A 445 13.07 13.60 -8.25
N ALA A 446 13.32 12.57 -9.06
CA ALA A 446 12.63 12.38 -10.34
C ALA A 446 11.12 12.20 -10.14
N HIS A 447 10.74 11.43 -9.12
CA HIS A 447 9.37 11.14 -8.74
C HIS A 447 9.07 11.58 -7.30
N GLY A 448 7.83 11.34 -6.86
CA GLY A 448 7.37 11.66 -5.51
C GLY A 448 6.48 12.90 -5.45
N SER A 449 5.95 13.19 -4.26
CA SER A 449 5.10 14.35 -4.02
C SER A 449 5.50 15.05 -2.72
N PRO A 450 5.20 16.35 -2.55
CA PRO A 450 5.46 17.07 -1.30
C PRO A 450 4.77 16.44 -0.08
N THR A 451 3.69 15.68 -0.31
CA THR A 451 2.89 15.01 0.73
C THR A 451 3.28 13.54 0.94
N ALA A 452 4.15 12.98 0.11
CA ALA A 452 4.66 11.62 0.30
C ALA A 452 5.63 11.55 1.50
N HIS A 453 5.85 10.35 2.06
CA HIS A 453 6.70 10.18 3.24
C HIS A 453 8.08 10.81 3.09
N ALA A 454 8.75 10.63 1.95
CA ALA A 454 10.04 11.26 1.69
C ALA A 454 9.96 12.80 1.74
N GLY A 455 8.93 13.41 1.14
CA GLY A 455 8.72 14.86 1.17
C GLY A 455 8.48 15.41 2.58
N ILE A 456 7.70 14.70 3.40
CA ILE A 456 7.45 15.04 4.80
C ILE A 456 8.74 14.94 5.62
N LEU A 457 9.51 13.85 5.46
CA LEU A 457 10.75 13.64 6.19
C LEU A 457 11.81 14.69 5.83
N LEU A 458 11.96 15.02 4.54
CA LEU A 458 12.86 16.09 4.07
C LEU A 458 12.49 17.45 4.66
N ARG A 459 11.19 17.75 4.75
CA ARG A 459 10.67 18.98 5.38
C ARG A 459 10.97 19.03 6.88
N ASN A 460 10.76 17.93 7.59
CA ASN A 460 11.07 17.85 9.03
C ASN A 460 12.56 18.06 9.31
N MET A 461 13.42 17.67 8.37
CA MET A 461 14.87 17.90 8.43
C MET A 461 15.28 19.32 8.02
N GLY A 462 14.36 20.12 7.46
CA GLY A 462 14.67 21.44 6.91
C GLY A 462 15.62 21.39 5.72
N LEU A 463 15.66 20.27 4.99
CA LEU A 463 16.58 20.06 3.88
C LEU A 463 15.92 20.52 2.56
N PRO A 464 16.44 21.56 1.87
CA PRO A 464 15.84 22.07 0.63
C PRO A 464 15.63 20.95 -0.41
N ALA A 465 14.42 20.82 -0.93
CA ALA A 465 14.03 19.66 -1.71
C ALA A 465 13.04 19.99 -2.83
N VAL A 466 13.38 19.56 -4.06
CA VAL A 466 12.51 19.57 -5.23
C VAL A 466 12.17 18.14 -5.62
N VAL A 467 10.88 17.84 -5.75
CA VAL A 467 10.38 16.49 -6.09
C VAL A 467 9.59 16.53 -7.40
N ASN A 468 9.32 15.37 -8.00
CA ASN A 468 8.63 15.29 -9.28
C ASN A 468 9.31 16.12 -10.39
N ALA A 469 10.64 16.11 -10.42
CA ALA A 469 11.45 16.84 -11.39
C ALA A 469 11.55 16.13 -12.75
N GLY A 470 10.97 14.92 -12.86
CA GLY A 470 10.97 14.08 -14.04
C GLY A 470 12.24 13.23 -14.21
N GLU A 471 12.16 12.15 -14.96
CA GLU A 471 13.28 11.20 -15.13
C GLU A 471 14.54 11.80 -15.78
N GLY A 472 14.42 12.95 -16.46
CA GLY A 472 15.56 13.64 -17.04
C GLY A 472 16.65 14.00 -16.02
N VAL A 473 16.28 14.18 -14.75
CA VAL A 473 17.25 14.47 -13.68
C VAL A 473 18.21 13.31 -13.42
N LEU A 474 17.82 12.07 -13.75
CA LEU A 474 18.66 10.87 -13.55
C LEU A 474 19.79 10.77 -14.57
N GLN A 475 19.80 11.65 -15.57
CA GLN A 475 20.87 11.76 -16.57
C GLN A 475 21.89 12.84 -16.19
N ILE A 476 21.68 13.59 -15.09
CA ILE A 476 22.63 14.61 -14.63
C ILE A 476 23.95 13.93 -14.24
N PRO A 477 25.08 14.33 -14.84
CA PRO A 477 26.39 13.80 -14.48
C PRO A 477 26.82 14.14 -13.04
N ASP A 478 27.45 13.18 -12.37
CA ASP A 478 28.06 13.38 -11.06
C ASP A 478 29.11 14.50 -11.09
N GLY A 479 29.19 15.29 -10.03
CA GLY A 479 30.19 16.34 -9.85
C GLY A 479 29.89 17.67 -10.55
N ILE A 480 28.81 17.75 -11.34
CA ILE A 480 28.35 19.02 -11.92
C ILE A 480 27.78 19.93 -10.83
N THR A 481 28.01 21.24 -10.94
CA THR A 481 27.47 22.21 -9.99
C THR A 481 25.96 22.37 -10.18
N VAL A 482 25.22 22.37 -9.07
CA VAL A 482 23.78 22.54 -9.03
C VAL A 482 23.42 23.65 -8.05
N LEU A 483 22.54 24.54 -8.49
CA LEU A 483 21.91 25.58 -7.68
C LEU A 483 20.43 25.24 -7.53
N LEU A 484 19.99 25.05 -6.29
CA LEU A 484 18.63 24.67 -5.95
C LEU A 484 17.88 25.90 -5.42
N TYR A 485 16.80 26.25 -6.09
CA TYR A 485 15.83 27.26 -5.66
C TYR A 485 14.56 26.52 -5.26
N ALA A 486 14.58 25.88 -4.09
CA ALA A 486 13.56 24.91 -3.73
C ALA A 486 12.19 25.56 -3.53
N ASP A 487 12.13 26.79 -3.03
CA ASP A 487 10.88 27.58 -2.91
C ASP A 487 10.13 27.72 -4.25
N ASP A 488 10.89 27.90 -5.33
CA ASP A 488 10.36 28.02 -6.69
C ASP A 488 10.12 26.65 -7.36
N GLY A 489 10.52 25.55 -6.72
CA GLY A 489 10.53 24.22 -7.33
C GLY A 489 11.52 24.12 -8.50
N LYS A 490 12.64 24.86 -8.48
CA LYS A 490 13.59 24.92 -9.60
C LYS A 490 14.99 24.47 -9.20
N ALA A 491 15.69 23.86 -10.15
CA ALA A 491 17.12 23.59 -10.06
C ALA A 491 17.83 24.06 -11.33
N LEU A 492 18.97 24.72 -11.18
CA LEU A 492 19.84 25.12 -12.28
C LEU A 492 21.07 24.24 -12.28
N ILE A 493 21.24 23.47 -13.35
CA ILE A 493 22.34 22.52 -13.56
C ILE A 493 23.40 23.19 -14.41
N ASN A 494 24.68 23.00 -14.04
CA ASN A 494 25.83 23.55 -14.74
C ASN A 494 25.73 25.08 -14.98
N PRO A 495 25.47 25.88 -13.93
CA PRO A 495 25.25 27.32 -14.04
C PRO A 495 26.46 28.04 -14.64
N THR A 496 26.19 29.12 -15.36
CA THR A 496 27.21 30.06 -15.81
C THR A 496 27.85 30.80 -14.62
N PRO A 497 29.05 31.39 -14.76
CA PRO A 497 29.68 32.19 -13.71
C PRO A 497 28.81 33.37 -13.23
N GLU A 498 28.02 33.95 -14.13
CA GLU A 498 27.08 35.05 -13.82
C GLU A 498 25.96 34.54 -12.90
N GLN A 499 25.34 33.41 -13.24
CA GLN A 499 24.30 32.78 -12.43
C GLN A 499 24.80 32.32 -11.06
N LEU A 500 26.05 31.84 -10.98
CA LEU A 500 26.69 31.52 -9.70
C LEU A 500 26.83 32.75 -8.81
N LYS A 501 27.28 33.87 -9.38
CA LYS A 501 27.44 35.14 -8.66
C LYS A 501 26.09 35.69 -8.19
N ASP A 502 25.06 35.60 -9.02
CA ASP A 502 23.71 36.03 -8.67
C ASP A 502 23.13 35.17 -7.53
N PHE A 503 23.34 33.86 -7.59
CA PHE A 503 22.96 32.93 -6.52
C PHE A 503 23.68 33.25 -5.21
N GLU A 504 25.00 33.40 -5.24
CA GLU A 504 25.79 33.75 -4.04
C GLU A 504 25.33 35.08 -3.43
N ALA A 505 25.07 36.11 -4.25
CA ALA A 505 24.55 37.38 -3.79
C ALA A 505 23.16 37.23 -3.13
N THR A 506 22.30 36.40 -3.71
CA THR A 506 20.95 36.13 -3.18
C THR A 506 21.03 35.36 -1.86
N HIS A 507 21.82 34.29 -1.83
CA HIS A 507 22.02 33.45 -0.66
C HIS A 507 22.66 34.21 0.50
N GLN A 508 23.68 35.04 0.24
CA GLN A 508 24.27 35.91 1.26
C GLN A 508 23.27 36.93 1.79
N LYS A 509 22.47 37.55 0.90
CA LYS A 509 21.42 38.49 1.31
C LYS A 509 20.39 37.80 2.21
N GLU A 510 19.92 36.60 1.85
CA GLU A 510 18.98 35.84 2.68
C GLU A 510 19.59 35.43 4.02
N GLN A 511 20.85 34.98 4.05
CA GLN A 511 21.55 34.66 5.30
C GLN A 511 21.68 35.88 6.21
N VAL A 512 22.04 37.05 5.67
CA VAL A 512 22.13 38.29 6.45
C VAL A 512 20.75 38.70 6.96
N LEU A 513 19.71 38.60 6.14
CA LEU A 513 18.33 38.88 6.57
C LEU A 513 17.87 37.91 7.66
N MET A 514 18.16 36.61 7.52
CA MET A 514 17.80 35.59 8.50
C MET A 514 18.56 35.77 9.81
N GLN A 515 19.85 36.10 9.77
CA GLN A 515 20.65 36.41 10.96
C GLN A 515 20.17 37.68 11.65
N ALA A 516 19.87 38.74 10.89
CA ALA A 516 19.31 39.97 11.42
C ALA A 516 17.94 39.69 12.09
N ALA A 517 17.05 39.00 11.38
CA ALA A 517 15.74 38.61 11.90
C ALA A 517 15.85 37.73 13.15
N SER A 518 16.78 36.77 13.19
CA SER A 518 17.02 35.92 14.35
C SER A 518 17.57 36.70 15.54
N SER A 519 18.50 37.64 15.31
CA SER A 519 19.04 38.51 16.36
C SER A 519 18.00 39.47 16.95
N GLN A 520 17.04 39.88 16.12
CA GLN A 520 15.93 40.76 16.48
C GLN A 520 14.66 40.00 16.83
N ALA A 521 14.68 38.66 16.83
CA ALA A 521 13.47 37.85 16.98
C ALA A 521 12.74 38.15 18.29
N GLN A 522 13.47 38.52 19.34
CA GLN A 522 12.89 38.83 20.65
C GLN A 522 12.46 40.31 20.79
N GLU A 523 12.65 41.15 19.78
CA GLU A 523 12.20 42.54 19.78
C GLU A 523 10.69 42.63 19.52
N PRO A 524 9.98 43.65 20.05
CA PRO A 524 8.57 43.86 19.75
C PRO A 524 8.33 44.11 18.26
N ALA A 525 7.28 43.50 17.69
CA ALA A 525 6.91 43.73 16.30
C ALA A 525 6.19 45.09 16.14
N LEU A 526 6.95 46.10 15.70
CA LEU A 526 6.47 47.47 15.46
C LEU A 526 6.47 47.79 13.96
N THR A 527 5.43 48.46 13.48
CA THR A 527 5.41 49.09 12.15
C THR A 527 6.36 50.30 12.10
N GLN A 528 6.65 50.80 10.89
CA GLN A 528 7.54 51.97 10.71
C GLN A 528 7.02 53.25 11.40
N ASP A 529 5.71 53.36 11.60
CA ASP A 529 5.02 54.44 12.31
C ASP A 529 4.77 54.12 13.80
N GLY A 530 5.31 53.00 14.32
CA GLY A 530 5.33 52.67 15.74
C GLY A 530 4.10 51.93 16.27
N VAL A 531 3.22 51.41 15.40
CA VAL A 531 2.07 50.59 15.80
C VAL A 531 2.56 49.19 16.15
N HIS A 532 2.25 48.73 17.35
CA HIS A 532 2.56 47.36 17.78
C HIS A 532 1.57 46.35 17.21
N ILE A 533 2.09 45.29 16.60
CA ILE A 533 1.33 44.18 16.04
C ILE A 533 1.83 42.90 16.69
N ALA A 534 1.05 42.32 17.60
CA ALA A 534 1.45 41.10 18.29
C ALA A 534 1.63 39.92 17.31
N VAL A 535 2.84 39.34 17.29
CA VAL A 535 3.12 38.13 16.50
C VAL A 535 3.12 36.92 17.42
N LEU A 536 2.10 36.06 17.25
CA LEU A 536 1.86 34.92 18.13
C LEU A 536 2.02 33.59 17.40
N GLY A 537 2.51 32.57 18.12
CA GLY A 537 2.69 31.22 17.58
C GLY A 537 1.39 30.42 17.47
N ASN A 538 1.27 29.63 16.41
CA ASN A 538 0.23 28.61 16.25
C ASN A 538 0.85 27.24 16.46
N VAL A 539 0.45 26.53 17.52
CA VAL A 539 1.11 25.30 17.96
C VAL A 539 0.11 24.23 18.36
N SER A 540 0.57 22.99 18.37
CA SER A 540 -0.21 21.80 18.77
C SER A 540 0.47 20.97 19.87
N THR A 541 1.76 21.21 20.13
CA THR A 541 2.55 20.47 21.14
C THR A 541 3.39 21.39 22.03
N PRO A 542 3.79 20.96 23.24
CA PRO A 542 4.70 21.72 24.09
C PRO A 542 6.07 22.01 23.45
N GLN A 543 6.56 21.10 22.60
CA GLN A 543 7.82 21.27 21.88
C GLN A 543 7.72 22.39 20.84
N GLU A 544 6.62 22.45 20.09
CA GLU A 544 6.33 23.56 19.18
C GLU A 544 6.18 24.89 19.92
N ALA A 545 5.57 24.88 21.11
CA ALA A 545 5.47 26.06 21.98
C ALA A 545 6.86 26.57 22.39
N ALA A 546 7.77 25.68 22.80
CA ALA A 546 9.14 26.03 23.13
C ALA A 546 9.89 26.60 21.91
N LEU A 547 9.70 26.01 20.73
CA LEU A 547 10.32 26.49 19.49
C LEU A 547 9.76 27.87 19.08
N ALA A 548 8.46 28.10 19.21
CA ALA A 548 7.84 29.39 18.93
C ALA A 548 8.39 30.48 19.86
N ALA A 549 8.56 30.18 21.15
CA ALA A 549 9.16 31.10 22.11
C ALA A 549 10.62 31.43 21.78
N GLN A 550 11.42 30.43 21.37
CA GLN A 550 12.79 30.63 20.90
C GLN A 550 12.84 31.53 19.65
N ASN A 551 11.88 31.37 18.74
CA ASN A 551 11.73 32.17 17.53
C ASN A 551 11.07 33.54 17.74
N GLY A 552 10.86 33.98 18.99
CA GLY A 552 10.43 35.35 19.27
C GLY A 552 8.93 35.58 19.40
N ALA A 553 8.11 34.53 19.34
CA ALA A 553 6.67 34.69 19.47
C ALA A 553 6.30 35.41 20.79
N GLU A 554 5.50 36.45 20.69
CA GLU A 554 5.04 37.28 21.83
C GLU A 554 3.98 36.57 22.68
N GLY A 555 3.67 35.33 22.34
CA GLY A 555 2.73 34.44 22.98
C GLY A 555 2.28 33.36 21.99
N LEU A 556 1.23 32.62 22.36
CA LEU A 556 0.60 31.65 21.49
C LEU A 556 -0.82 32.11 21.18
N GLY A 557 -1.08 32.39 19.90
CA GLY A 557 -2.36 32.91 19.43
C GLY A 557 -3.37 31.79 19.19
N LEU A 558 -2.87 30.57 18.99
CA LEU A 558 -3.68 29.38 18.86
C LEU A 558 -2.90 28.17 19.36
N VAL A 559 -3.30 27.64 20.51
CA VAL A 559 -2.96 26.27 20.92
C VAL A 559 -4.10 25.36 20.49
N ARG A 560 -3.79 24.49 19.53
CA ARG A 560 -4.67 23.44 19.03
C ARG A 560 -4.70 22.31 20.05
N THR A 561 -5.81 22.21 20.79
CA THR A 561 -5.97 21.18 21.82
C THR A 561 -6.23 19.80 21.23
N GLU A 562 -6.59 19.70 19.95
CA GLU A 562 -7.00 18.44 19.32
C GLU A 562 -5.92 17.36 19.41
N PHE A 563 -4.64 17.72 19.39
CA PHE A 563 -3.54 16.77 19.54
C PHE A 563 -3.67 15.89 20.79
N LEU A 564 -4.18 16.46 21.88
CA LEU A 564 -4.36 15.76 23.15
C LEU A 564 -5.52 14.75 23.13
N PHE A 565 -6.51 14.97 22.27
CA PHE A 565 -7.73 14.17 22.15
C PHE A 565 -7.64 13.16 20.99
N ASN A 566 -6.82 13.45 19.98
CA ASN A 566 -6.66 12.63 18.79
C ASN A 566 -6.00 11.27 19.11
N HIS A 567 -6.40 10.23 18.38
CA HIS A 567 -5.84 8.88 18.47
C HIS A 567 -5.94 8.21 19.85
N ARG A 568 -6.90 8.62 20.69
CA ARG A 568 -7.21 7.99 21.97
C ARG A 568 -8.57 7.27 21.92
N ALA A 569 -8.66 6.14 22.60
CA ALA A 569 -9.91 5.41 22.78
C ALA A 569 -10.87 6.16 23.71
N ASP A 570 -10.30 6.79 24.75
CA ASP A 570 -11.01 7.54 25.78
C ASP A 570 -10.56 9.01 25.81
N ALA A 571 -11.44 9.88 26.31
CA ALA A 571 -11.10 11.28 26.50
C ALA A 571 -9.92 11.40 27.49
N PRO A 572 -8.93 12.29 27.23
CA PRO A 572 -7.86 12.54 28.17
C PRO A 572 -8.42 13.03 29.51
N SER A 573 -7.86 12.52 30.60
CA SER A 573 -8.27 12.92 31.94
C SER A 573 -7.95 14.40 32.17
N GLU A 574 -8.60 15.01 33.17
CA GLU A 574 -8.29 16.38 33.58
C GLU A 574 -6.81 16.53 33.96
N ASP A 575 -6.23 15.54 34.66
CA ASP A 575 -4.81 15.56 35.05
C ASP A 575 -3.86 15.53 33.86
N GLU A 576 -4.18 14.76 32.82
CA GLU A 576 -3.39 14.71 31.58
C GLU A 576 -3.48 16.04 30.81
N GLN A 577 -4.68 16.60 30.74
CA GLN A 577 -4.92 17.93 30.17
C GLN A 577 -4.14 19.00 30.92
N LEU A 578 -4.23 18.99 32.25
CA LEU A 578 -3.50 19.90 33.11
C LEU A 578 -1.99 19.80 32.87
N SER A 579 -1.44 18.59 32.80
CA SER A 579 0.00 18.39 32.59
C SER A 579 0.48 19.01 31.27
N VAL A 580 -0.20 18.74 30.16
CA VAL A 580 0.19 19.24 28.82
C VAL A 580 -0.03 20.75 28.70
N TYR A 581 -1.14 21.26 29.24
CA TYR A 581 -1.42 22.70 29.24
C TYR A 581 -0.43 23.45 30.12
N GLN A 582 -0.06 22.89 31.28
CA GLN A 582 0.96 23.47 32.17
C GLN A 582 2.33 23.49 31.49
N GLU A 583 2.73 22.42 30.80
CA GLU A 583 4.00 22.40 30.06
C GLU A 583 4.03 23.47 28.95
N THR A 584 2.93 23.60 28.19
CA THR A 584 2.75 24.62 27.15
C THR A 584 2.83 26.04 27.73
N LEU A 585 2.17 26.28 28.88
CA LEU A 585 2.22 27.57 29.59
C LEU A 585 3.63 27.88 30.11
N ASN A 586 4.30 26.88 30.68
CA ASN A 586 5.68 27.02 31.18
C ASN A 586 6.64 27.40 30.05
N ALA A 587 6.48 26.81 28.86
CA ALA A 587 7.27 27.15 27.67
C ALA A 587 7.12 28.62 27.25
N CYS A 588 5.94 29.22 27.49
CA CYS A 588 5.64 30.61 27.13
C CYS A 588 6.12 31.65 28.14
N LYS A 589 6.66 31.23 29.30
CA LYS A 589 7.28 32.11 30.30
C LYS A 589 6.41 33.33 30.70
N GLY A 590 5.10 33.13 30.85
CA GLY A 590 4.16 34.18 31.26
C GLY A 590 3.59 35.05 30.13
N ARG A 591 3.95 34.80 28.86
CA ARG A 591 3.34 35.41 27.68
C ARG A 591 1.90 34.89 27.46
N PRO A 592 1.01 35.65 26.79
CA PRO A 592 -0.37 35.22 26.55
C PRO A 592 -0.45 33.91 25.76
N VAL A 593 -1.35 33.03 26.16
CA VAL A 593 -1.62 31.75 25.50
C VAL A 593 -3.11 31.61 25.29
N THR A 594 -3.51 31.40 24.04
CA THR A 594 -4.91 31.20 23.64
C THR A 594 -5.15 29.74 23.33
N PHE A 595 -5.70 29.01 24.31
CA PHE A 595 -6.17 27.65 24.07
C PHE A 595 -7.49 27.71 23.31
N ARG A 596 -7.53 27.05 22.15
CA ARG A 596 -8.80 26.78 21.49
C ARG A 596 -9.45 25.58 22.15
N LEU A 597 -10.69 25.74 22.59
CA LEU A 597 -11.50 24.60 23.00
C LEU A 597 -11.57 23.58 21.86
N LEU A 598 -11.70 22.32 22.22
CA LEU A 598 -11.69 21.19 21.29
C LEU A 598 -12.53 21.46 20.03
N ASP A 599 -11.87 21.58 18.88
CA ASP A 599 -12.52 21.72 17.57
C ASP A 599 -12.55 20.37 16.85
N ALA A 600 -13.42 19.50 17.37
CA ALA A 600 -13.72 18.17 16.82
C ALA A 600 -15.19 18.09 16.35
N GLY A 601 -15.48 17.19 15.41
CA GLY A 601 -16.77 17.14 14.71
C GLY A 601 -16.82 16.01 13.69
N GLY A 602 -17.82 16.01 12.81
CA GLY A 602 -18.00 14.91 11.85
C GLY A 602 -16.83 14.65 10.89
N ASP A 603 -15.95 15.63 10.62
CA ASP A 603 -14.73 15.46 9.82
C ASP A 603 -13.47 15.13 10.65
N LYS A 604 -13.56 15.27 11.98
CA LYS A 604 -12.52 14.91 12.96
C LYS A 604 -13.16 14.09 14.08
N PRO A 605 -13.64 12.87 13.79
CA PRO A 605 -14.38 12.08 14.75
C PRO A 605 -13.47 11.66 15.92
N LEU A 606 -13.98 11.81 17.14
CA LEU A 606 -13.35 11.33 18.36
C LEU A 606 -14.08 10.07 18.83
N PRO A 607 -13.40 8.95 19.10
CA PRO A 607 -14.06 7.68 19.44
C PRO A 607 -15.04 7.75 20.62
N PHE A 608 -14.79 8.66 21.55
CA PHE A 608 -15.57 8.90 22.76
C PHE A 608 -16.64 10.01 22.62
N VAL A 609 -16.77 10.64 21.44
CA VAL A 609 -17.79 11.67 21.16
C VAL A 609 -18.77 11.12 20.11
N GLN A 610 -20.03 10.87 20.53
CA GLN A 610 -21.07 10.40 19.62
C GLN A 610 -21.69 11.58 18.85
N ILE A 611 -21.38 11.67 17.56
CA ILE A 611 -21.99 12.62 16.62
C ILE A 611 -22.67 11.79 15.53
N SER A 612 -23.94 12.07 15.24
CA SER A 612 -24.65 11.41 14.15
C SER A 612 -23.96 11.71 12.80
N PRO A 613 -23.94 10.77 11.83
CA PRO A 613 -23.42 11.04 10.50
C PRO A 613 -24.17 12.20 9.82
N GLU A 614 -23.42 13.06 9.13
CA GLU A 614 -23.96 14.22 8.40
C GLU A 614 -23.44 14.23 6.96
N ASP A 615 -24.28 14.66 6.01
CA ASP A 615 -23.90 14.75 4.59
C ASP A 615 -22.73 15.72 4.35
N ASN A 616 -22.63 16.78 5.15
CA ASN A 616 -21.50 17.72 5.09
C ASN A 616 -21.02 18.11 6.51
N PRO A 617 -20.02 17.39 7.03
CA PRO A 617 -19.47 17.64 8.36
C PRO A 617 -18.83 19.02 8.56
N ILE A 618 -18.42 19.71 7.49
CA ILE A 618 -17.77 21.03 7.59
C ILE A 618 -18.77 22.09 8.07
N VAL A 619 -20.04 21.96 7.67
CA VAL A 619 -21.12 22.90 8.03
C VAL A 619 -22.04 22.36 9.13
N GLY A 620 -21.78 21.14 9.62
CA GLY A 620 -22.63 20.41 10.57
C GLY A 620 -22.30 20.60 12.06
N VAL A 621 -22.43 19.53 12.84
CA VAL A 621 -22.15 19.47 14.29
C VAL A 621 -20.66 19.30 14.53
N ARG A 622 -20.00 20.45 14.78
CA ARG A 622 -18.55 20.57 14.98
C ARG A 622 -18.19 21.61 16.03
N GLY A 623 -17.01 21.46 16.63
CA GLY A 623 -16.41 22.39 17.55
C GLY A 623 -17.33 22.62 18.74
N ILE A 624 -17.61 23.88 19.07
CA ILE A 624 -18.47 24.19 20.22
C ILE A 624 -19.88 23.55 20.13
N ARG A 625 -20.40 23.28 18.92
CA ARG A 625 -21.71 22.65 18.73
C ARG A 625 -21.72 21.17 19.12
N ALA A 626 -20.57 20.50 19.04
CA ALA A 626 -20.44 19.10 19.45
C ALA A 626 -20.47 18.93 20.98
N PHE A 627 -20.20 20.01 21.74
CA PHE A 627 -20.04 19.96 23.20
C PHE A 627 -21.05 20.82 23.97
N LYS A 628 -21.85 21.64 23.29
CA LYS A 628 -23.02 22.29 23.89
C LYS A 628 -24.18 21.28 23.94
N ARG A 629 -24.54 20.85 25.15
CA ARG A 629 -25.86 20.27 25.43
C ARG A 629 -26.85 21.37 25.79
#